data_AF-A0A3F2RQ60-F1
#
_entry.id   AF-A0A3F2RQ60-F1
#
_cell.length_a   1.000
_cell.length_b   1.000
_cell.length_c   1.000
_cell.angle_alpha   90.00
_cell.angle_beta   90.00
_cell.angle_gamma   90.00
#
_symmetry.space_group_name_H-M   'P 1'
#
loop_
_entity.id
_entity.type
_entity.pdbx_description
1 polymer ?
#
loop_
_entity_poly.entity_id
_entity_poly.type
_entity_poly.pdbx_seq_one_letter_code
_entity_poly.pdbx_strand_id
1 'polypeptide(L)'
;MDQEEAVTAKDTRAHLTLEQKAQLRAFLVANPNLPQFAVTDWVREHFHVRLGRSTLYRIQRAPESAFASGNLSRKKLRRVKFPEFEQLLLKFYKEKQDVKQDVSDDELLRKAAECRDSCGINDTDLKLSNGWLYRFKIRHQLANRSSTVVSHVAFALTQ
;
A
#
# COMPACT_ATOMS: atom_id res chain seq x y z
N MET A 1 23.33 -32.76 16.79
CA MET A 1 23.12 -33.01 15.36
C MET A 1 21.67 -32.68 15.09
N ASP A 2 21.45 -31.38 15.00
CA ASP A 2 20.17 -30.70 14.93
C ASP A 2 19.47 -31.08 13.63
N GLN A 3 18.26 -31.63 13.74
CA GLN A 3 17.45 -31.97 12.59
C GLN A 3 16.58 -30.76 12.24
N GLU A 4 16.85 -30.26 11.03
CA GLU A 4 16.16 -29.21 10.29
C GLU A 4 14.63 -29.37 10.34
N GLU A 5 13.96 -28.50 11.09
CA GLU A 5 12.50 -28.44 11.17
C GLU A 5 11.96 -27.78 9.90
N ALA A 6 11.61 -28.60 8.90
CA ALA A 6 10.98 -28.15 7.67
C ALA A 6 9.54 -27.64 7.96
N VAL A 7 9.42 -26.34 8.22
CA VAL A 7 8.15 -25.65 8.41
C VAL A 7 7.37 -25.68 7.09
N THR A 8 6.46 -26.64 6.96
CA THR A 8 5.54 -26.75 5.82
C THR A 8 4.50 -25.62 5.88
N ALA A 9 4.86 -24.46 5.33
CA ALA A 9 3.95 -23.32 5.23
C ALA A 9 2.71 -23.71 4.42
N LYS A 10 1.54 -23.73 5.08
CA LYS A 10 0.24 -24.03 4.48
C LYS A 10 0.00 -23.18 3.24
N ASP A 11 -0.12 -23.86 2.10
CA ASP A 11 -0.32 -23.34 0.75
C ASP A 11 -1.63 -22.57 0.63
N THR A 12 -1.58 -21.27 0.92
CA THR A 12 -2.76 -20.39 0.94
C THR A 12 -2.93 -19.72 -0.42
N ARG A 13 -4.11 -19.90 -1.02
CA ARG A 13 -4.50 -19.30 -2.30
C ARG A 13 -4.13 -17.80 -2.34
N ALA A 14 -3.38 -17.42 -3.38
CA ALA A 14 -2.65 -16.15 -3.47
C ALA A 14 -3.46 -14.90 -3.10
N HIS A 15 -2.87 -14.12 -2.20
CA HIS A 15 -3.18 -12.71 -2.10
C HIS A 15 -1.88 -11.90 -2.18
N LEU A 16 -1.44 -11.58 -3.39
CA LEU A 16 -0.31 -10.68 -3.60
C LEU A 16 -0.66 -9.25 -3.16
N THR A 17 0.27 -8.59 -2.48
CA THR A 17 0.22 -7.15 -2.19
C THR A 17 0.38 -6.34 -3.49
N LEU A 18 0.12 -5.03 -3.46
CA LEU A 18 0.39 -4.16 -4.61
C LEU A 18 1.90 -4.07 -4.88
N GLU A 19 2.72 -4.05 -3.84
CA GLU A 19 4.18 -4.10 -3.94
C GLU A 19 4.67 -5.35 -4.68
N GLN A 20 4.22 -6.55 -4.26
CA GLN A 20 4.57 -7.81 -4.92
C GLN A 20 4.10 -7.85 -6.38
N LYS A 21 2.95 -7.25 -6.69
CA LYS A 21 2.48 -7.12 -8.08
C LYS A 21 3.33 -6.15 -8.89
N ALA A 22 3.79 -5.05 -8.28
CA ALA A 22 4.70 -4.11 -8.92
C ALA A 22 6.05 -4.76 -9.23
N GLN A 23 6.62 -5.51 -8.27
CA GLN A 23 7.84 -6.28 -8.46
C GLN A 23 7.69 -7.36 -9.55
N LEU A 24 6.59 -8.12 -9.53
CA LEU A 24 6.30 -9.10 -10.59
C LEU A 24 6.13 -8.41 -11.96
N ARG A 25 5.53 -7.22 -12.00
CA ARG A 25 5.39 -6.45 -13.24
C ARG A 25 6.74 -6.01 -13.78
N ALA A 26 7.62 -5.48 -12.92
CA ALA A 26 8.98 -5.10 -13.30
C ALA A 26 9.78 -6.31 -13.81
N PHE A 27 9.67 -7.46 -13.13
CA PHE A 27 10.30 -8.72 -13.55
C PHE A 27 9.82 -9.17 -14.93
N LEU A 28 8.52 -9.09 -15.22
CA LEU A 28 7.95 -9.43 -16.53
C LEU A 28 8.39 -8.48 -17.64
N VAL A 29 8.56 -7.19 -17.34
CA VAL A 29 9.04 -6.20 -18.30
C VAL A 29 10.52 -6.43 -18.62
N ALA A 30 11.34 -6.74 -17.62
CA ALA A 30 12.74 -7.09 -17.79
C ALA A 30 12.96 -8.42 -18.54
N ASN A 31 11.96 -9.31 -18.51
CA ASN A 31 12.05 -10.66 -19.06
C ASN A 31 10.83 -11.02 -19.95
N PRO A 32 10.66 -10.38 -21.12
CA PRO A 32 9.44 -10.48 -21.93
C PRO A 32 9.19 -11.87 -22.52
N ASN A 33 10.23 -12.69 -22.68
CA ASN A 33 10.16 -14.02 -23.33
C ASN A 33 10.20 -15.18 -22.33
N LEU A 34 10.13 -14.92 -21.02
CA LEU A 34 10.14 -16.00 -20.04
C LEU A 34 8.89 -16.86 -20.17
N PRO A 35 9.03 -18.19 -20.14
CA PRO A 35 7.88 -19.07 -20.15
C PRO A 35 7.10 -18.93 -18.84
N GLN A 36 5.79 -19.11 -18.92
CA GLN A 36 4.88 -18.90 -17.79
C GLN A 36 5.25 -19.71 -16.53
N PHE A 37 5.78 -20.93 -16.69
CA PHE A 37 6.18 -21.77 -15.56
C PHE A 37 7.34 -21.14 -14.78
N ALA A 38 8.35 -20.60 -15.48
CA ALA A 38 9.50 -19.95 -14.85
C ALA A 38 9.09 -18.70 -14.06
N VAL A 39 8.09 -17.97 -14.55
CA VAL A 39 7.50 -16.85 -13.80
C VAL A 39 6.78 -17.33 -12.54
N THR A 40 6.03 -18.44 -12.63
CA THR A 40 5.35 -18.98 -11.44
C THR A 40 6.32 -19.54 -10.40
N ASP A 41 7.44 -20.13 -10.84
CA ASP A 41 8.50 -20.61 -9.96
C ASP A 41 9.19 -19.44 -9.25
N TRP A 42 9.54 -18.38 -9.99
CA TRP A 42 10.08 -17.16 -9.40
C TRP A 42 9.15 -16.56 -8.33
N VAL A 43 7.83 -16.49 -8.59
CA VAL A 43 6.85 -16.00 -7.61
C VAL A 43 6.76 -16.91 -6.38
N ARG A 44 6.87 -18.23 -6.57
CA ARG A 44 6.87 -19.19 -5.46
C ARG A 44 8.11 -19.05 -4.59
N GLU A 45 9.27 -18.83 -5.20
CA GLU A 45 10.55 -18.65 -4.50
C GLU A 45 10.64 -17.30 -3.79
N HIS A 46 10.24 -16.21 -4.46
CA HIS A 46 10.41 -14.86 -3.95
C HIS A 46 9.29 -14.41 -3.00
N PHE A 47 8.05 -14.87 -3.22
CA PHE A 47 6.89 -14.44 -2.43
C PHE A 47 6.24 -15.56 -1.63
N HIS A 48 6.71 -16.81 -1.76
CA HIS A 48 6.13 -17.98 -1.10
C HIS A 48 4.63 -18.14 -1.35
N VAL A 49 4.17 -17.77 -2.56
CA VAL A 49 2.76 -17.77 -2.96
C VAL A 49 2.58 -18.50 -4.29
N ARG A 50 1.52 -19.32 -4.40
CA ARG A 50 1.14 -19.94 -5.68
C ARG A 50 0.33 -19.02 -6.58
N LEU A 51 0.86 -18.71 -7.75
CA LEU A 51 0.19 -17.86 -8.73
C LEU A 51 -0.57 -18.66 -9.78
N GLY A 52 -1.88 -18.48 -9.87
CA GLY A 52 -2.69 -19.06 -10.94
C GLY A 52 -2.51 -18.33 -12.28
N ARG A 53 -2.66 -19.06 -13.40
CA ARG A 53 -2.52 -18.54 -14.77
C ARG A 53 -3.35 -17.27 -15.03
N SER A 54 -4.59 -17.24 -14.56
CA SER A 54 -5.50 -16.10 -14.73
C SER A 54 -5.05 -14.85 -13.95
N THR A 55 -4.42 -15.02 -12.79
CA THR A 55 -3.86 -13.91 -12.01
C THR A 55 -2.64 -13.34 -12.71
N LEU A 56 -1.75 -14.18 -13.23
CA LEU A 56 -0.59 -13.74 -13.99
C LEU A 56 -1.02 -12.92 -15.21
N TYR A 57 -1.97 -13.43 -15.99
CA TYR A 57 -2.49 -12.72 -17.16
C TYR A 57 -3.04 -11.33 -16.80
N ARG A 58 -3.80 -11.22 -15.71
CA ARG A 58 -4.33 -9.94 -15.23
C ARG A 58 -3.23 -8.95 -14.84
N ILE A 59 -2.18 -9.41 -14.16
CA ILE A 59 -1.04 -8.57 -13.77
C ILE A 59 -0.26 -8.11 -15.00
N GLN A 60 -0.05 -9.00 -15.97
CA GLN A 60 0.65 -8.70 -17.23
C GLN A 60 -0.11 -7.71 -18.13
N ARG A 61 -1.45 -7.67 -18.06
CA ARG A 61 -2.27 -6.74 -18.85
C ARG A 61 -2.61 -5.44 -18.12
N ALA A 62 -2.37 -5.35 -16.82
CA ALA A 62 -2.65 -4.16 -16.05
C ALA A 62 -1.66 -3.01 -16.38
N PRO A 63 -2.11 -1.75 -16.34
CA PRO A 63 -1.20 -0.61 -16.42
C PRO A 63 -0.32 -0.56 -15.16
N GLU A 64 0.90 -0.04 -15.30
CA GLU A 64 1.86 0.06 -14.18
C GLU A 64 1.29 0.86 -12.99
N SER A 65 0.54 1.93 -13.29
CA SER A 65 -0.15 2.77 -12.29
C SER A 65 -1.12 2.00 -11.39
N ALA A 66 -1.59 0.81 -11.81
CA ALA A 66 -2.47 -0.05 -11.01
C ALA A 66 -1.78 -0.62 -9.76
N PHE A 67 -0.44 -0.66 -9.75
CA PHE A 67 0.36 -1.20 -8.65
C PHE A 67 1.26 -0.17 -7.98
N ALA A 68 1.51 0.98 -8.64
CA ALA A 68 2.45 1.99 -8.17
C ALA A 68 1.85 3.07 -7.25
N SER A 69 0.55 3.02 -6.93
CA SER A 69 -0.14 4.08 -6.18
C SER A 69 -0.88 3.57 -4.94
N GLY A 70 -0.85 4.38 -3.87
CA GLY A 70 -1.49 4.09 -2.58
C GLY A 70 -0.64 3.22 -1.64
N ASN A 71 -1.27 2.67 -0.60
CA ASN A 71 -0.60 1.77 0.34
C ASN A 71 -0.23 0.43 -0.34
N LEU A 72 1.06 0.27 -0.65
CA LEU A 72 1.59 -0.84 -1.43
C LEU A 72 1.52 -2.19 -0.69
N SER A 73 1.47 -2.16 0.63
CA SER A 73 1.31 -3.35 1.48
C SER A 73 -0.09 -3.96 1.40
N ARG A 74 -1.08 -3.26 0.82
CA ARG A 74 -2.45 -3.80 0.66
C ARG A 74 -2.59 -4.73 -0.53
N LYS A 75 -3.49 -5.71 -0.38
CA LYS A 75 -3.83 -6.72 -1.41
C LYS A 75 -4.78 -6.19 -2.52
N LYS A 76 -5.57 -5.14 -2.23
CA LYS A 76 -6.51 -4.48 -3.16
C LYS A 76 -6.67 -3.00 -2.82
N LEU A 77 -6.66 -2.14 -3.84
CA LEU A 77 -7.05 -0.73 -3.69
C LEU A 77 -8.58 -0.66 -3.49
N ARG A 78 -9.02 -0.12 -2.35
CA ARG A 78 -10.45 0.16 -2.13
C ARG A 78 -10.76 1.55 -2.65
N ARG A 79 -11.79 1.67 -3.49
CA ARG A 79 -12.32 2.97 -3.89
C ARG A 79 -12.82 3.72 -2.66
N VAL A 80 -12.48 4.99 -2.58
CA VAL A 80 -12.96 5.92 -1.57
C VAL A 80 -14.33 6.44 -2.01
N LYS A 81 -15.30 6.52 -1.09
CA LYS A 81 -16.67 7.01 -1.39
C LYS A 81 -16.67 8.47 -1.85
N PHE A 82 -15.82 9.30 -1.23
CA PHE A 82 -15.69 10.73 -1.51
C PHE A 82 -14.24 11.08 -1.90
N PRO A 83 -13.85 10.86 -3.16
CA PRO A 83 -12.47 11.04 -3.61
C PRO A 83 -12.01 12.49 -3.57
N GLU A 84 -12.88 13.45 -3.92
CA GLU A 84 -12.57 14.89 -3.89
C GLU A 84 -12.26 15.38 -2.48
N PHE A 85 -13.15 15.09 -1.53
CA PHE A 85 -12.93 15.32 -0.10
C PHE A 85 -11.60 14.74 0.37
N GLU A 86 -11.30 13.49 -0.01
CA GLU A 86 -10.09 12.82 0.44
C GLU A 86 -8.82 13.43 -0.17
N GLN A 87 -8.89 13.94 -1.40
CA GLN A 87 -7.80 14.66 -2.07
C GLN A 87 -7.55 16.02 -1.42
N LEU A 88 -8.58 16.79 -1.09
CA LEU A 88 -8.46 18.09 -0.41
C LEU A 88 -7.76 17.94 0.94
N LEU A 89 -8.16 16.95 1.73
CA LEU A 89 -7.55 16.70 3.02
C LEU A 89 -6.09 16.24 2.89
N LEU A 90 -5.81 15.35 1.93
CA LEU A 90 -4.45 14.90 1.67
C LEU A 90 -3.54 16.05 1.21
N LYS A 91 -4.05 16.95 0.38
CA LYS A 91 -3.32 18.15 -0.07
C LYS A 91 -2.94 19.02 1.12
N PHE A 92 -3.89 19.33 2.01
CA PHE A 92 -3.60 20.06 3.24
C PHE A 92 -2.50 19.42 4.09
N TYR A 93 -2.58 18.09 4.31
CA TYR A 93 -1.56 17.39 5.11
C TYR A 93 -0.17 17.49 4.48
N LYS A 94 -0.07 17.34 3.15
CA LYS A 94 1.21 17.46 2.43
C LYS A 94 1.78 18.88 2.49
N GLU A 95 0.95 19.90 2.31
CA GLU A 95 1.36 21.31 2.43
C GLU A 95 1.96 21.60 3.82
N LYS A 96 1.37 21.04 4.88
CA LYS A 96 1.90 21.13 6.25
C LYS A 96 3.23 20.38 6.43
N GLN A 97 3.34 19.20 5.84
CA GLN A 97 4.56 18.41 5.86
C GLN A 97 5.72 19.10 5.13
N ASP A 98 5.45 19.75 4.00
CA ASP A 98 6.45 20.47 3.21
C ASP A 98 7.07 21.63 3.98
N VAL A 99 6.29 22.29 4.85
CA VAL A 99 6.78 23.33 5.78
C VAL A 99 7.30 22.77 7.11
N LYS A 100 7.46 21.44 7.22
CA LYS A 100 7.92 20.72 8.43
C LYS A 100 7.07 21.00 9.67
N GLN A 101 5.78 21.30 9.49
CA GLN A 101 4.85 21.48 10.59
C GLN A 101 4.16 20.16 10.91
N ASP A 102 4.22 19.73 12.16
CA ASP A 102 3.47 18.57 12.62
C ASP A 102 1.97 18.90 12.72
N VAL A 103 1.14 18.00 12.22
CA VAL A 103 -0.33 18.11 12.25
C VAL A 103 -0.87 17.12 13.26
N SER A 104 -1.54 17.62 14.29
CA SER A 104 -2.18 16.76 15.31
C SER A 104 -3.43 16.08 14.75
N ASP A 105 -3.86 14.99 15.41
CA ASP A 105 -5.07 14.26 15.04
C ASP A 105 -6.31 15.15 15.11
N ASP A 106 -6.38 16.02 16.13
CA ASP A 106 -7.47 16.98 16.32
C ASP A 106 -7.46 18.05 15.22
N GLU A 107 -6.29 18.57 14.84
CA GLU A 107 -6.18 19.53 13.73
C GLU A 107 -6.62 18.88 12.42
N LEU A 108 -6.21 17.63 12.18
CA LEU A 108 -6.57 16.90 10.98
C LEU A 108 -8.06 16.56 10.92
N LEU A 109 -8.69 16.23 12.06
CA LEU A 109 -10.14 16.04 12.16
C LEU A 109 -10.91 17.34 11.95
N ARG A 110 -10.44 18.45 12.52
CA ARG A 110 -11.03 19.78 12.29
C ARG A 110 -10.97 20.15 10.81
N LYS A 111 -9.82 19.94 10.16
CA LYS A 111 -9.69 20.18 8.71
C LYS A 111 -10.58 19.23 7.89
N ALA A 112 -10.70 17.98 8.31
CA ALA A 112 -11.61 17.04 7.66
C ALA A 112 -13.07 17.50 7.74
N ALA A 113 -13.51 18.09 8.87
CA ALA A 113 -14.85 18.65 8.98
C ALA A 113 -15.05 19.80 7.97
N GLU A 114 -14.11 20.75 7.90
CA GLU A 114 -14.17 21.85 6.92
C GLU A 114 -14.23 21.34 5.46
N CYS A 115 -13.40 20.35 5.12
CA CYS A 115 -13.39 19.76 3.78
C CYS A 115 -14.70 19.03 3.47
N ARG A 116 -15.28 18.34 4.45
CA ARG A 116 -16.55 17.63 4.31
C ARG A 116 -17.68 18.61 4.02
N ASP A 117 -17.74 19.71 4.77
CA ASP A 117 -18.75 20.75 4.61
C ASP A 117 -18.61 21.45 3.25
N SER A 118 -17.36 21.74 2.83
CA SER A 118 -17.06 22.32 1.52
C SER A 118 -17.46 21.42 0.35
N CYS A 119 -17.47 20.09 0.55
CA CYS A 119 -17.92 19.11 -0.44
C CYS A 119 -19.44 18.83 -0.37
N GLY A 120 -20.18 19.48 0.54
CA GLY A 120 -21.61 19.23 0.74
C GLY A 120 -21.93 17.81 1.23
N ILE A 121 -21.02 17.18 1.99
CA ILE A 121 -21.20 15.81 2.48
C ILE A 121 -21.83 15.83 3.88
N ASN A 122 -22.92 15.10 4.07
CA ASN A 122 -23.60 15.01 5.35
C ASN A 122 -22.83 14.15 6.38
N ASP A 123 -23.03 14.43 7.67
CA ASP A 123 -22.48 13.64 8.78
C ASP A 123 -22.91 12.17 8.75
N THR A 124 -24.13 11.90 8.31
CA THR A 124 -24.67 10.54 8.15
C THR A 124 -23.96 9.76 7.06
N ASP A 125 -23.45 10.46 6.04
CA ASP A 125 -22.75 9.90 4.90
C ASP A 125 -21.26 9.69 5.14
N LEU A 126 -20.65 10.54 5.98
CA LEU A 126 -19.24 10.49 6.36
C LEU A 126 -19.04 10.90 7.83
N LYS A 127 -18.96 9.88 8.70
CA LYS A 127 -18.64 10.06 10.11
C LYS A 127 -17.13 10.16 10.35
N LEU A 128 -16.66 11.36 10.70
CA LEU A 128 -15.25 11.67 11.00
C LEU A 128 -14.88 11.24 12.42
N SER A 129 -14.71 9.93 12.62
CA SER A 129 -14.26 9.33 13.88
C SER A 129 -12.76 9.06 13.90
N ASN A 130 -12.20 8.80 15.08
CA ASN A 130 -10.80 8.33 15.22
C ASN A 130 -10.52 7.07 14.38
N GLY A 131 -11.49 6.16 14.28
CA GLY A 131 -11.37 4.96 13.42
C GLY A 131 -11.34 5.29 11.92
N TRP A 132 -12.05 6.34 11.49
CA TRP A 132 -11.96 6.84 10.12
C TRP A 132 -10.59 7.50 9.88
N LEU A 133 -10.12 8.35 10.80
CA LEU A 133 -8.83 9.03 10.70
C LEU A 133 -7.66 8.04 10.61
N TYR A 134 -7.65 7.02 11.48
CA TYR A 134 -6.67 5.94 11.45
C TYR A 134 -6.62 5.25 10.07
N ARG A 135 -7.80 4.95 9.49
CA ARG A 135 -7.87 4.32 8.16
C ARG A 135 -7.43 5.26 7.04
N PHE A 136 -7.70 6.55 7.15
CA PHE A 136 -7.22 7.59 6.23
C PHE A 136 -5.68 7.65 6.26
N LYS A 137 -5.08 7.79 7.44
CA LYS A 137 -3.61 7.80 7.63
C LYS A 137 -2.95 6.55 7.05
N ILE A 138 -3.47 5.36 7.34
CA ILE A 138 -2.95 4.11 6.76
C ILE A 138 -3.05 4.09 5.24
N ARG A 139 -4.18 4.54 4.68
CA ARG A 139 -4.39 4.49 3.23
C ARG A 139 -3.37 5.37 2.48
N HIS A 140 -3.01 6.50 3.07
CA HIS A 140 -2.07 7.46 2.52
C HIS A 140 -0.65 7.35 3.06
N GLN A 141 -0.37 6.35 3.91
CA GLN A 141 0.94 6.12 4.54
C GLN A 141 1.44 7.36 5.30
N LEU A 142 0.53 8.06 5.97
CA LEU A 142 0.87 9.21 6.79
C LEU A 142 1.50 8.69 8.09
N ALA A 143 2.75 9.07 8.36
CA ALA A 143 3.43 8.66 9.58
C ALA A 143 2.79 9.36 10.78
N ASN A 144 2.35 8.59 11.78
CA ASN A 144 2.13 9.14 13.11
C ASN A 144 3.53 9.42 13.68
N ARG A 145 4.00 10.67 13.66
CA ARG A 145 5.23 11.05 14.36
C ARG A 145 5.06 11.11 15.89
N SER A 146 4.13 10.34 16.44
CA SER A 146 4.10 10.03 17.86
C SER A 146 5.00 8.81 18.09
N SER A 147 6.24 9.09 18.54
CA SER A 147 7.32 8.16 18.91
C SER A 147 8.28 7.76 17.78
N THR A 148 9.38 8.53 17.72
CA THR A 148 10.69 8.09 17.24
C THR A 148 11.01 6.69 17.74
N VAL A 149 11.06 5.72 16.83
CA VAL A 149 11.93 4.56 16.97
C VAL A 149 12.86 4.61 15.77
N VAL A 150 14.12 4.92 16.04
CA VAL A 150 15.17 5.10 15.04
C VAL A 150 15.47 3.74 14.43
N SER A 151 14.91 3.45 13.25
CA SER A 151 15.41 2.34 12.43
C SER A 151 16.70 2.77 11.76
N HIS A 152 17.82 2.51 12.41
CA HIS A 152 19.11 2.43 11.74
C HIS A 152 19.09 1.23 10.81
N VAL A 153 18.96 1.46 9.51
CA VAL A 153 19.43 0.51 8.50
C VAL A 153 20.66 1.14 7.87
N ALA A 154 21.83 0.73 8.34
CA ALA A 154 23.10 1.04 7.72
C ALA A 154 23.13 0.39 6.33
N PHE A 155 23.19 1.23 5.30
CA PHE A 155 23.45 0.82 3.94
C PHE A 155 24.97 0.67 3.79
N ALA A 156 25.48 -0.55 3.89
CA ALA A 156 26.87 -0.85 3.54
C ALA A 156 26.91 -1.26 2.07
N LEU A 157 27.28 -0.30 1.21
CA LEU A 157 27.91 -0.59 -0.08
C LEU A 157 29.41 -0.73 0.17
N THR A 158 29.99 -1.88 -0.21
CA THR A 158 31.40 -1.92 -0.58
C THR A 158 31.59 -2.91 -1.73
N GLN A 159 32.05 -2.33 -2.85
CA GLN A 159 32.79 -2.84 -4.01
C GLN A 159 32.78 -4.33 -4.36
#